data_AF-A0A960FXE8-F1
#
_entry.id   AF-A0A960FXE8-F1
#
_cell.length_a   1.000
_cell.length_b   1.000
_cell.length_c   1.000
_cell.angle_alpha   90.00
_cell.angle_beta   90.00
_cell.angle_gamma   90.00
#
_symmetry.space_group_name_H-M   'P 1'
#
loop_
_entity.id
_entity.type
_entity.pdbx_description
1 polymer ?
#
loop_
_entity_poly.entity_id
_entity_poly.type
_entity_poly.pdbx_seq_one_letter_code
_entity_poly.pdbx_strand_id
1 'polypeptide(L)'
;YRSHLWVQTCAELGITPKRTRPYRPQTNGKIERFHRTLADGWAFKKFYTSESARLAALPAWVHWYNHHRPHSGIGRAAPISRLNNVPGHHN
;
A
#
# COMPACT_ATOMS: atom_id res chain seq x y z
N TYR A 1 13.36 10.50 4.81
CA TYR A 1 14.46 9.85 4.07
C TYR A 1 15.52 10.89 3.72
N ARG A 2 16.75 10.72 4.23
CA ARG A 2 17.88 11.66 4.06
C ARG A 2 19.01 11.11 3.18
N SER A 3 18.92 9.87 2.70
CA SER A 3 20.00 9.28 1.90
C SER A 3 20.04 9.89 0.50
N HIS A 4 21.25 10.24 0.07
CA HIS A 4 21.53 10.81 -1.25
C HIS A 4 21.26 9.81 -2.37
N LEU A 5 21.59 8.52 -2.15
CA LEU A 5 21.34 7.45 -3.10
C LEU A 5 19.86 7.39 -3.51
N TRP A 6 18.94 7.48 -2.55
CA TRP A 6 17.50 7.44 -2.86
C TRP A 6 17.01 8.65 -3.63
N VAL A 7 17.55 9.84 -3.33
CA VAL A 7 17.21 11.05 -4.10
C VAL A 7 17.69 10.91 -5.54
N GLN A 8 18.91 10.39 -5.73
CA GLN A 8 19.46 10.12 -7.05
C GLN A 8 18.62 9.09 -7.81
N THR A 9 18.29 7.94 -7.20
CA THR A 9 17.44 6.92 -7.83
C THR A 9 16.07 7.48 -8.19
N CYS A 10 15.47 8.34 -7.34
CA CYS A 10 14.20 8.99 -7.67
C CYS A 10 14.36 9.89 -8.91
N ALA A 11 15.45 10.64 -9.03
CA ALA A 11 15.72 11.47 -10.20
C ALA A 11 15.93 10.63 -11.47
N GLU A 12 16.71 9.55 -11.39
CA GLU A 12 16.94 8.61 -12.51
C GLU A 12 15.64 7.96 -13.00
N LEU A 13 14.70 7.67 -12.08
CA LEU A 13 13.40 7.10 -12.41
C LEU A 13 12.34 8.16 -12.78
N GLY A 14 12.69 9.45 -12.82
CA GLY A 14 11.72 10.54 -13.09
C GLY A 14 10.65 10.72 -11.99
N ILE A 15 10.90 10.23 -10.78
CA ILE A 15 9.99 10.29 -9.64
C ILE A 15 10.24 11.60 -8.87
N THR A 16 9.18 12.39 -8.66
CA THR A 16 9.25 13.56 -7.77
C THR A 16 8.91 13.16 -6.33
N PRO A 17 9.90 13.06 -5.41
CA PRO A 17 9.63 12.66 -4.03
C PRO A 17 8.86 13.74 -3.27
N LYS A 18 7.78 13.36 -2.58
CA LYS A 18 7.03 14.24 -1.68
C LYS A 18 7.17 13.76 -0.24
N ARG A 19 7.35 14.69 0.70
CA ARG A 19 7.45 14.40 2.13
C ARG A 19 6.21 14.90 2.86
N THR A 20 5.74 14.12 3.82
CA THR A 20 4.72 14.57 4.78
C THR A 20 5.25 15.76 5.55
N ARG A 21 4.47 16.84 5.62
CA ARG A 21 4.83 18.03 6.40
C ARG A 21 4.81 17.68 7.90
N PRO A 22 5.80 18.16 8.70
CA PRO A 22 5.74 18.02 10.15
C PRO A 22 4.40 18.52 10.72
N TYR A 23 3.90 17.83 11.74
CA TYR A 23 2.64 18.13 12.42
C TYR A 23 1.37 18.10 11.53
N ARG A 24 1.41 17.37 10.41
CA ARG A 24 0.27 17.14 9.53
C ARG A 24 -0.02 15.64 9.33
N PRO A 25 -0.37 14.89 10.39
CA PRO A 25 -0.62 13.45 10.28
C PRO A 25 -1.79 13.11 9.34
N GLN A 26 -2.73 14.04 9.15
CA GLN A 26 -3.91 13.84 8.31
C GLN A 26 -3.57 13.52 6.85
N THR A 27 -2.41 13.99 6.35
CA THR A 27 -1.99 13.70 4.97
C THR A 27 -1.46 12.28 4.78
N ASN A 28 -1.18 11.56 5.87
CA ASN A 28 -0.66 10.19 5.87
C ASN A 28 -1.73 9.14 6.21
N GLY A 29 -2.96 9.56 6.51
CA GLY A 29 -4.01 8.69 7.02
C GLY A 29 -4.39 7.52 6.10
N LYS A 30 -4.19 7.65 4.77
CA LYS A 30 -4.44 6.55 3.82
C LYS A 30 -3.48 5.38 4.03
N ILE A 31 -2.18 5.65 4.12
CA ILE A 31 -1.19 4.59 4.32
C ILE A 31 -1.26 4.04 5.75
N GLU A 32 -1.54 4.88 6.75
CA GLU A 32 -1.74 4.44 8.13
C GLU A 32 -2.95 3.49 8.25
N ARG A 33 -4.07 3.83 7.61
CA ARG A 33 -5.25 2.94 7.56
C ARG A 33 -4.94 1.64 6.82
N PHE A 34 -4.16 1.69 5.74
CA PHE A 34 -3.71 0.49 5.04
C PHE A 34 -2.83 -0.39 5.93
N HIS A 35 -1.82 0.17 6.61
CA HIS A 35 -0.95 -0.57 7.52
C HIS A 35 -1.73 -1.26 8.64
N ARG A 36 -2.73 -0.60 9.24
CA ARG A 36 -3.61 -1.25 10.20
C ARG A 36 -4.36 -2.43 9.58
N THR A 37 -4.93 -2.23 8.39
CA THR A 37 -5.65 -3.30 7.67
C THR A 37 -4.74 -4.47 7.31
N LEU A 38 -3.49 -4.20 6.93
CA LEU A 38 -2.45 -5.19 6.65
C LEU A 38 -2.06 -5.96 7.92
N ALA A 39 -1.93 -5.27 9.05
CA ALA A 39 -1.63 -5.89 10.33
C ALA A 39 -2.76 -6.85 10.74
N ASP A 40 -4.00 -6.38 10.75
CA ASP A 40 -5.18 -7.17 11.16
C ASP A 40 -5.48 -8.31 10.16
N GLY A 41 -5.24 -8.05 8.88
CA GLY A 41 -5.61 -8.95 7.79
C GLY A 41 -4.57 -10.02 7.48
N TRP A 42 -3.29 -9.74 7.74
CA TRP A 42 -2.18 -10.62 7.42
C TRP A 42 -1.26 -10.81 8.63
N ALA A 43 -0.59 -9.76 9.11
CA ALA A 43 0.52 -9.93 10.04
C ALA A 43 0.12 -10.63 11.35
N PHE A 44 -1.08 -10.33 11.86
CA PHE A 44 -1.63 -10.85 13.11
C PHE A 44 -2.95 -11.59 12.92
N LYS A 45 -3.28 -11.97 11.67
CA LYS A 45 -4.52 -12.65 11.31
C LYS A 45 -4.70 -13.99 12.02
N LYS A 46 -3.60 -14.70 12.21
CA LYS A 46 -3.52 -16.04 12.81
C LYS A 46 -2.10 -16.28 13.33
N PHE A 47 -1.93 -17.34 14.11
CA PHE A 47 -0.61 -17.85 14.44
C PHE A 47 0.05 -18.46 13.20
N TYR A 48 1.26 -17.98 12.89
CA TYR A 48 2.12 -18.57 11.87
C TYR A 48 3.19 -19.41 12.55
N THR A 49 3.49 -20.56 11.98
CA THR A 49 4.52 -21.48 12.51
C THR A 49 5.94 -20.97 12.30
N SER A 50 6.15 -20.04 11.35
CA SER A 50 7.42 -19.38 11.09
C SER A 50 7.22 -18.06 10.36
N GLU A 51 8.27 -17.24 10.32
CA GLU A 51 8.29 -16.01 9.52
C GLU A 51 8.14 -16.30 8.02
N SER A 52 8.80 -17.36 7.53
CA SER A 52 8.67 -17.79 6.13
C SER A 52 7.22 -18.15 5.78
N ALA A 53 6.50 -18.82 6.68
CA ALA A 53 5.08 -19.11 6.48
C ALA A 53 4.22 -17.83 6.47
N ARG A 54 4.55 -16.84 7.31
CA ARG A 54 3.88 -15.53 7.29
C ARG A 54 4.13 -14.79 5.98
N LEU A 55 5.38 -14.72 5.52
CA LEU A 55 5.76 -14.10 4.25
C LEU A 55 5.11 -14.81 3.06
N ALA A 56 5.05 -16.15 3.04
CA ALA A 56 4.39 -16.91 1.99
C ALA A 56 2.89 -16.63 1.88
N ALA A 57 2.23 -16.22 2.97
CA ALA A 57 0.82 -15.84 2.97
C ALA A 57 0.57 -14.40 2.47
N LEU A 58 1.60 -13.54 2.42
CA LEU A 58 1.45 -12.14 2.06
C LEU A 58 0.90 -11.93 0.64
N PRO A 59 1.43 -12.59 -0.42
CA PRO A 59 0.94 -12.36 -1.78
C PRO A 59 -0.55 -12.65 -1.95
N ALA A 60 -1.03 -13.76 -1.39
CA ALA A 60 -2.45 -14.12 -1.43
C ALA A 60 -3.32 -13.07 -0.72
N TRP A 61 -2.87 -12.58 0.44
CA TRP A 61 -3.59 -11.52 1.15
C TRP A 61 -3.62 -10.20 0.37
N VAL A 62 -2.49 -9.79 -0.23
CA VAL A 62 -2.40 -8.56 -1.04
C VAL A 62 -3.34 -8.66 -2.25
N HIS A 63 -3.38 -9.82 -2.91
CA HIS A 63 -4.30 -10.06 -4.01
C HIS A 63 -5.77 -9.95 -3.57
N TRP A 64 -6.13 -10.58 -2.45
CA TRP A 64 -7.47 -10.43 -1.89
C TRP A 64 -7.80 -8.97 -1.54
N TYR A 65 -6.87 -8.25 -0.89
CA TYR A 65 -7.06 -6.85 -0.53
C TYR A 65 -7.34 -5.98 -1.77
N ASN A 66 -6.53 -6.12 -2.82
CA ASN A 66 -6.65 -5.28 -4.01
C ASN A 66 -7.87 -5.62 -4.87
N HIS A 67 -8.16 -6.91 -5.05
CA HIS A 67 -9.12 -7.38 -6.05
C HIS A 67 -10.49 -7.78 -5.49
N HIS A 68 -10.59 -8.10 -4.20
CA HIS A 68 -11.79 -8.73 -3.64
C HIS A 68 -12.35 -8.04 -2.40
N ARG A 69 -11.51 -7.37 -1.60
CA ARG A 69 -11.95 -6.79 -0.33
C ARG A 69 -12.99 -5.68 -0.55
N PRO A 70 -14.21 -5.80 0.01
CA PRO A 70 -15.18 -4.71 -0.04
C PRO A 70 -14.67 -3.49 0.74
N HIS A 71 -14.68 -2.32 0.10
CA HIS A 71 -14.20 -1.09 0.73
C HIS A 71 -15.33 -0.05 0.91
N SER A 72 -15.65 0.26 2.17
CA SER A 72 -16.79 1.12 2.52
C SER A 72 -16.72 2.52 1.91
N GLY A 73 -15.53 3.11 1.83
CA GLY A 73 -15.33 4.44 1.23
C GLY A 73 -15.54 4.51 -0.29
N ILE A 74 -15.80 3.38 -0.96
CA ILE A 74 -16.03 3.30 -2.41
C ILE A 74 -17.24 2.43 -2.76
N GLY A 75 -18.28 2.48 -1.92
CA GLY A 75 -19.54 1.77 -2.19
C GLY A 75 -19.40 0.25 -2.15
N ARG A 76 -18.50 -0.28 -1.30
CA ARG A 76 -18.20 -1.72 -1.17
C ARG A 76 -17.55 -2.36 -2.39
N ALA A 77 -17.13 -1.60 -3.39
CA ALA A 77 -16.29 -2.10 -4.47
C ALA A 77 -14.89 -2.50 -3.96
N ALA A 78 -14.18 -3.32 -4.73
CA ALA A 78 -12.78 -3.66 -4.48
C ALA A 78 -11.85 -2.47 -4.79
N PRO A 79 -10.72 -2.28 -4.08
CA PRO A 79 -9.80 -1.16 -4.30
C PRO A 79 -9.35 -0.98 -5.75
N ILE A 80 -9.16 -2.07 -6.49
CA ILE A 80 -8.77 -2.02 -7.91
C ILE A 80 -9.78 -1.26 -8.79
N SER A 81 -11.06 -1.17 -8.40
CA SER A 81 -12.07 -0.45 -9.19
C SER A 81 -11.80 1.05 -9.31
N ARG A 82 -10.90 1.60 -8.47
CA ARG A 82 -10.48 3.00 -8.51
C ARG A 82 -9.25 3.25 -9.37
N LEU A 83 -8.58 2.19 -9.84
CA LEU A 83 -7.45 2.29 -10.75
C LEU A 83 -7.98 2.32 -12.19
N ASN A 84 -8.44 3.50 -12.61
CA ASN A 84 -8.92 3.75 -13.97
C ASN A 84 -7.86 4.39 -14.90
N ASN A 85 -6.72 4.80 -14.34
CA ASN A 85 -5.60 5.42 -15.05
C ASN A 85 -4.28 4.77 -14.61
N VAL A 86 -4.03 3.56 -15.10
CA VAL A 86 -2.71 2.95 -14.98
C VAL A 86 -1.75 3.74 -15.87
N PRO A 87 -0.56 4.16 -15.39
CA PRO A 87 0.43 4.81 -16.24
C PRO A 87 0.67 3.98 -17.50
N GLY A 88 0.52 4.58 -18.68
CA GLY A 88 0.62 3.90 -19.99
C GLY A 88 -0.72 3.56 -20.66
N HIS A 89 -1.86 3.77 -19.98
CA HIS A 89 -3.20 3.67 -20.58
C HIS A 89 -3.83 5.06 -20.72
N HIS A 90 -3.20 5.92 -21.51
CA HIS A 90 -3.80 7.16 -21.99
C HIS A 90 -4.37 6.89 -23.39
N ASN A 91 -5.69 7.06 -23.56
CA ASN A 91 -6.25 7.30 -24.89
C ASN A 91 -5.97 8.76 -25.28
#